data_AF-A0A8S2EUY9-F1
#
_entry.id   AF-A0A8S2EUY9-F1
#
_cell.length_a   1.000
_cell.length_b   1.000
_cell.length_c   1.000
_cell.angle_alpha   90.00
_cell.angle_beta   90.00
_cell.angle_gamma   90.00
#
_symmetry.space_group_name_H-M   'P 1'
#
loop_
_entity.id
_entity.type
_entity.pdbx_description
1 polymer ?
#
loop_
_entity_poly.entity_id
_entity_poly.type
_entity_poly.pdbx_seq_one_letter_code
_entity_poly.pdbx_strand_id
1 'polypeptide(L)'
;MNTVADFLFFSIFAYILAFVQLAKISDNSKLIQVKIFENAAEVEHLLKPMELPLSFSDDEWNDIHSSTIRLLNNDINIKSQTIFKSKHSMNNQLVYIRKSTSYDGAYKMVTCRMIDETQNLVQELNTGRYYIVNNQQIEYTNFPSIKSQYLLNFTFNKELPLDELVHISYLHYNLSWTLRYNLQLNGSFKDQFSFVTHRGNIARSCKLLSNIEFLRKGSIIIRENENILGELMLPYDIYPNSSYDFVLGTDPDVTYEEEVIMKQDCRVNKSSTDSYTSYTNRRTIYQINGEIRNFKTNEINVQYITGGNTGNNYGVKILKPETDEFNSSRMHFTYVIPGEHVKEYSYTIQSDSYTYGYGAQSVGYSSDSY
;
A
#
# COMPACT_ATOMS: atom_id res chain seq x y z
N MET A 1 45.85 -29.31 -26.06
CA MET A 1 44.53 -28.67 -25.98
C MET A 1 43.54 -29.62 -26.64
N ASN A 2 42.62 -30.19 -25.86
CA ASN A 2 41.66 -31.19 -26.34
C ASN A 2 40.40 -30.47 -26.81
N THR A 3 40.41 -30.06 -28.07
CA THR A 3 39.36 -29.24 -28.71
C THR A 3 37.95 -29.83 -28.60
N VAL A 4 37.83 -31.15 -28.50
CA VAL A 4 36.54 -31.85 -28.34
C VAL A 4 35.98 -31.73 -26.92
N ALA A 5 36.84 -31.76 -25.90
CA ALA A 5 36.42 -31.63 -24.50
C ALA A 5 35.95 -30.20 -24.20
N ASP A 6 36.64 -29.21 -24.77
CA ASP A 6 36.26 -27.80 -24.64
C ASP A 6 34.92 -27.53 -25.33
N PHE A 7 34.68 -28.09 -26.52
CA PHE A 7 33.39 -27.95 -27.23
C PHE A 7 32.22 -28.56 -26.46
N LEU A 8 32.39 -29.77 -25.90
CA LEU A 8 31.38 -30.43 -25.07
C LEU A 8 31.07 -29.62 -23.80
N PHE A 9 32.10 -29.06 -23.16
CA PHE A 9 31.93 -28.23 -21.97
C PHE A 9 31.14 -26.95 -22.29
N PHE A 10 31.45 -26.25 -23.38
CA PHE A 10 30.70 -25.06 -23.81
C PHE A 10 29.25 -25.39 -24.20
N SER A 11 29.00 -26.52 -24.87
CA SER A 11 27.64 -26.94 -25.24
C SER A 11 26.79 -27.27 -24.01
N ILE A 12 27.35 -27.97 -23.02
CA ILE A 12 26.63 -28.30 -21.78
C ILE A 12 26.39 -27.03 -20.96
N PHE A 13 27.37 -26.13 -20.87
CA PHE A 13 27.23 -24.87 -20.15
C PHE A 13 26.18 -23.96 -20.78
N ALA A 14 26.14 -23.85 -22.12
CA ALA A 14 25.10 -23.11 -22.83
C ALA A 14 23.71 -23.72 -22.62
N TYR A 15 23.59 -25.05 -22.60
CA TYR A 15 22.33 -25.74 -22.34
C TYR A 15 21.86 -25.51 -20.89
N ILE A 16 22.75 -25.62 -19.91
CA ILE A 16 22.44 -25.32 -18.50
C ILE A 16 22.06 -23.85 -18.33
N LEU A 17 22.76 -22.92 -18.98
CA LEU A 17 22.46 -21.49 -18.92
C LEU A 17 21.10 -21.17 -19.54
N ALA A 18 20.77 -21.79 -20.69
CA ALA A 18 19.46 -21.68 -21.31
C ALA A 18 18.36 -22.28 -20.42
N PHE A 19 18.61 -23.42 -19.77
CA PHE A 19 17.68 -24.05 -18.85
C PHE A 19 17.47 -23.22 -17.57
N VAL A 20 18.52 -22.57 -17.05
CA VAL A 20 18.42 -21.65 -15.91
C VAL A 20 17.68 -20.36 -16.28
N GLN A 21 17.87 -19.85 -17.50
CA GLN A 21 17.10 -18.70 -18.02
C GLN A 21 15.61 -19.07 -18.22
N LEU A 22 15.31 -20.24 -18.78
CA LEU A 22 13.96 -20.77 -18.92
C LEU A 22 13.30 -21.05 -17.56
N ALA A 23 14.05 -21.56 -16.58
CA ALA A 23 13.56 -21.75 -15.21
C ALA A 23 13.27 -20.42 -14.52
N LYS A 24 14.07 -19.38 -14.76
CA LYS A 24 13.81 -18.00 -14.29
C LYS A 24 12.56 -17.38 -14.93
N ILE A 25 12.23 -17.72 -16.18
CA ILE A 25 10.99 -17.32 -16.83
C ILE A 25 9.79 -18.12 -16.29
N SER A 26 10.02 -19.37 -15.83
CA SER A 26 8.97 -20.19 -15.22
C SER A 26 8.53 -19.72 -13.83
N ASP A 27 9.32 -18.86 -13.18
CA ASP A 27 8.97 -18.20 -11.93
C ASP A 27 8.35 -16.81 -12.17
N ASN A 28 7.66 -16.65 -13.31
CA ASN A 28 6.55 -15.71 -13.48
C ASN A 28 5.41 -16.10 -12.53
N SER A 29 5.71 -16.06 -11.24
CA SER A 29 4.77 -16.00 -10.15
C SER A 29 3.70 -14.97 -10.52
N LYS A 30 2.49 -15.49 -10.78
CA LYS A 30 1.23 -14.78 -11.03
C LYS A 30 1.43 -13.27 -11.14
N LEU A 31 1.71 -12.78 -12.35
CA LEU A 31 1.70 -11.35 -12.60
C LEU A 31 0.26 -10.89 -12.35
N ILE A 32 0.03 -10.29 -11.19
CA ILE A 32 -1.23 -9.64 -10.85
C ILE A 32 -1.06 -8.20 -11.31
N GLN A 33 -1.77 -7.78 -12.35
CA GLN A 33 -1.84 -6.36 -12.68
C GLN A 33 -3.08 -5.81 -11.99
N VAL A 34 -2.89 -4.87 -11.07
CA VAL A 34 -4.00 -4.15 -10.45
C VAL A 34 -4.10 -2.79 -11.14
N LYS A 35 -5.23 -2.54 -11.82
CA LYS A 35 -5.63 -1.20 -12.30
C LYS A 35 -6.62 -0.60 -11.32
N ILE A 36 -6.58 0.71 -11.18
CA ILE A 36 -7.11 1.41 -10.02
C ILE A 36 -8.05 2.52 -10.54
N PHE A 37 -9.35 2.45 -10.25
CA PHE A 37 -10.41 3.43 -10.59
C PHE A 37 -11.04 4.02 -9.33
N GLU A 38 -11.47 5.29 -9.31
CA GLU A 38 -11.83 6.07 -8.10
C GLU A 38 -12.49 5.32 -6.93
N ASN A 39 -13.35 4.32 -7.17
CA ASN A 39 -14.03 3.50 -6.17
C ASN A 39 -13.85 1.97 -6.31
N ALA A 40 -13.05 1.47 -7.25
CA ALA A 40 -12.88 0.03 -7.51
C ALA A 40 -11.52 -0.29 -8.14
N ALA A 41 -10.89 -1.40 -7.77
CA ALA A 41 -9.68 -1.88 -8.44
C ALA A 41 -10.02 -3.01 -9.41
N GLU A 42 -9.60 -2.91 -10.67
CA GLU A 42 -9.58 -4.06 -11.57
C GLU A 42 -8.34 -4.89 -11.29
N VAL A 43 -8.56 -6.14 -10.88
CA VAL A 43 -7.49 -7.11 -10.69
C VAL A 43 -7.44 -8.00 -11.91
N GLU A 44 -6.28 -8.02 -12.57
CA GLU A 44 -6.01 -8.83 -13.73
C GLU A 44 -5.00 -9.92 -13.37
N HIS A 45 -5.41 -11.18 -13.53
CA HIS A 45 -4.58 -12.35 -13.25
C HIS A 45 -4.26 -13.09 -14.54
N LEU A 46 -2.98 -13.42 -14.71
CA LEU A 46 -2.53 -14.33 -15.74
C LEU A 46 -2.71 -15.78 -15.26
N LEU A 47 -3.44 -16.58 -16.04
CA LEU A 47 -3.79 -17.96 -15.71
C LEU A 47 -3.44 -18.93 -16.83
N LYS A 48 -3.11 -20.17 -16.46
CA LYS A 48 -3.08 -21.30 -17.39
C LYS A 48 -4.47 -21.95 -17.48
N PRO A 49 -4.87 -22.55 -18.61
CA PRO A 49 -6.20 -23.14 -18.75
C PRO A 49 -6.49 -24.26 -17.74
N MET A 50 -5.44 -24.97 -17.30
CA MET A 50 -5.52 -26.00 -16.26
C MET A 50 -5.84 -25.46 -14.85
N GLU A 51 -5.78 -24.14 -14.65
CA GLU A 51 -6.18 -23.48 -13.39
C GLU A 51 -7.68 -23.18 -13.35
N LEU A 52 -8.42 -23.46 -14.44
CA LEU A 52 -9.88 -23.41 -14.47
C LEU A 52 -10.50 -24.75 -14.02
N PRO A 53 -11.64 -24.75 -13.30
CA PRO A 53 -12.38 -23.58 -12.83
C PRO A 53 -11.69 -22.86 -11.67
N LEU A 54 -11.92 -21.55 -11.57
CA LEU A 54 -11.42 -20.75 -10.45
C LEU A 54 -12.28 -20.95 -9.22
N SER A 55 -11.64 -21.03 -8.05
CA SER A 55 -12.32 -21.10 -6.76
C SER A 55 -12.08 -19.83 -5.96
N PHE A 56 -13.15 -19.28 -5.42
CA PHE A 56 -13.15 -18.13 -4.51
C PHE A 56 -13.81 -18.54 -3.20
N SER A 57 -13.27 -18.07 -2.08
CA SER A 57 -13.97 -18.12 -0.79
C SER A 57 -15.18 -17.20 -0.76
N ASP A 58 -16.08 -17.38 0.21
CA ASP A 58 -17.23 -16.49 0.39
C ASP A 58 -16.81 -15.03 0.61
N ASP A 59 -15.71 -14.79 1.34
CA ASP A 59 -15.18 -13.45 1.61
C ASP A 59 -14.65 -12.80 0.32
N GLU A 60 -13.73 -13.48 -0.40
CA GLU A 60 -13.19 -12.99 -1.69
C GLU A 60 -14.32 -12.71 -2.70
N TRP A 61 -15.32 -13.60 -2.78
CA TRP A 61 -16.41 -13.42 -3.73
C TRP A 61 -17.30 -12.21 -3.44
N ASN A 62 -17.55 -11.91 -2.15
CA ASN A 62 -18.35 -10.76 -1.76
C ASN A 62 -17.63 -9.44 -2.04
N ASP A 63 -16.30 -9.46 -2.08
CA ASP A 63 -15.52 -8.30 -2.47
C ASP A 63 -15.37 -8.17 -4.00
N ILE A 64 -15.71 -9.18 -4.79
CA ILE A 64 -15.68 -9.09 -6.26
C ILE A 64 -17.02 -8.59 -6.81
N HIS A 65 -16.97 -7.61 -7.71
CA HIS A 65 -18.12 -7.27 -8.56
C HIS A 65 -18.33 -8.35 -9.62
N SER A 66 -18.98 -9.45 -9.26
CA SER A 66 -19.09 -10.66 -10.09
C SER A 66 -19.50 -10.45 -11.57
N SER A 67 -20.34 -9.47 -11.89
CA SER A 67 -20.72 -9.14 -13.28
C SER A 67 -19.63 -8.49 -14.12
N THR A 68 -18.49 -8.13 -13.52
CA THR A 68 -17.34 -7.52 -14.20
C THR A 68 -16.29 -8.52 -14.59
N ILE A 69 -16.44 -9.78 -14.16
CA ILE A 69 -15.50 -10.85 -14.46
C ILE A 69 -15.47 -11.11 -15.97
N ARG A 70 -14.28 -10.99 -16.56
CA ARG A 70 -14.03 -11.16 -18.00
C ARG A 70 -12.76 -11.98 -18.19
N LEU A 71 -12.75 -12.88 -19.19
CA LEU A 71 -11.48 -13.37 -19.73
C LEU A 71 -11.06 -12.44 -20.87
N LEU A 72 -9.84 -11.92 -20.79
CA LEU A 72 -9.22 -11.06 -21.78
C LEU A 72 -8.24 -11.91 -22.60
N ASN A 73 -8.57 -12.15 -23.87
CA ASN A 73 -7.65 -12.58 -24.92
C ASN A 73 -8.42 -12.45 -26.25
N ASN A 74 -7.77 -11.89 -27.29
CA ASN A 74 -8.43 -11.52 -28.54
C ASN A 74 -8.99 -12.73 -29.32
N ASP A 75 -8.45 -13.93 -29.08
CA ASP A 75 -8.78 -15.13 -29.86
C ASP A 75 -9.65 -16.15 -29.10
N ILE A 76 -10.05 -15.85 -27.86
CA ILE A 76 -10.84 -16.76 -27.02
C ILE A 76 -12.32 -16.46 -27.14
N ASN A 77 -13.05 -17.31 -27.88
CA ASN A 77 -14.50 -17.26 -27.93
C ASN A 77 -15.12 -18.05 -26.76
N ILE A 78 -15.61 -17.32 -25.75
CA ILE A 78 -16.34 -17.89 -24.62
C ILE A 78 -17.77 -18.23 -25.06
N LYS A 79 -18.15 -19.50 -24.90
CA LYS A 79 -19.51 -19.99 -25.15
C LYS A 79 -20.46 -19.62 -24.00
N SER A 80 -20.00 -19.86 -22.77
CA SER A 80 -20.78 -19.58 -21.57
C SER A 80 -19.87 -19.42 -20.35
N GLN A 81 -20.33 -18.62 -19.39
CA GLN A 81 -19.75 -18.48 -18.06
C GLN A 81 -20.76 -18.98 -17.04
N THR A 82 -20.31 -19.81 -16.11
CA THR A 82 -21.16 -20.38 -15.06
C THR A 82 -20.50 -20.17 -13.71
N ILE A 83 -21.30 -19.76 -12.73
CA ILE A 83 -20.88 -19.56 -11.35
C ILE A 83 -21.66 -20.54 -10.50
N PHE A 84 -20.96 -21.38 -9.74
CA PHE A 84 -21.56 -22.34 -8.82
C PHE A 84 -21.12 -22.03 -7.39
N LYS A 85 -22.07 -21.77 -6.49
CA LYS A 85 -21.78 -21.77 -5.06
C LYS A 85 -21.80 -23.21 -4.56
N SER A 86 -20.63 -23.76 -4.28
CA SER A 86 -20.47 -25.02 -3.57
C SER A 86 -20.53 -24.77 -2.07
N LYS A 87 -21.44 -25.42 -1.37
CA LYS A 87 -21.51 -25.42 0.09
C LYS A 87 -21.37 -26.85 0.56
N HIS A 88 -20.53 -27.09 1.57
CA HIS A 88 -20.48 -28.40 2.19
C HIS A 88 -21.83 -28.69 2.84
N SER A 89 -22.56 -29.66 2.30
CA SER A 89 -23.86 -30.02 2.86
C SER A 89 -23.66 -30.78 4.17
N MET A 90 -24.44 -30.42 5.17
CA MET A 90 -24.49 -31.17 6.43
C MET A 90 -25.39 -32.40 6.34
N ASN A 91 -26.03 -32.65 5.19
CA ASN A 91 -26.84 -33.84 4.98
C ASN A 91 -26.01 -35.11 5.19
N ASN A 92 -26.63 -36.11 5.82
CA ASN A 92 -26.05 -37.36 6.32
C ASN A 92 -25.00 -37.25 7.43
N GLN A 93 -24.67 -36.05 7.92
CA GLN A 93 -23.75 -35.88 9.05
C GLN A 93 -24.42 -36.19 10.39
N LEU A 94 -23.62 -36.61 11.37
CA LEU A 94 -24.08 -36.81 12.74
C LEU A 94 -24.20 -35.48 13.47
N VAL A 95 -25.35 -35.28 14.11
CA VAL A 95 -25.65 -34.11 14.95
C VAL A 95 -26.25 -34.58 16.26
N TYR A 96 -26.09 -33.79 17.32
CA TYR A 96 -26.82 -33.98 18.57
C TYR A 96 -27.98 -33.00 18.62
N ILE A 97 -29.15 -33.45 19.08
CA ILE A 97 -30.28 -32.56 19.31
C ILE A 97 -30.67 -32.51 20.79
N ARG A 98 -30.99 -31.31 21.28
CA ARG A 98 -31.57 -31.08 22.61
C ARG A 98 -33.06 -31.42 22.58
N LYS A 99 -33.45 -32.52 23.23
CA LYS A 99 -34.85 -32.96 23.34
C LYS A 99 -35.34 -32.78 24.78
N SER A 100 -36.40 -32.01 24.97
CA SER A 100 -37.00 -31.81 26.31
C SER A 100 -37.46 -33.14 26.90
N THR A 101 -37.10 -33.43 28.14
CA THR A 101 -37.49 -34.66 28.86
C THR A 101 -38.62 -34.43 29.86
N SER A 102 -38.94 -33.18 30.21
CA SER A 102 -40.00 -32.83 31.15
C SER A 102 -40.52 -31.40 30.93
N TYR A 103 -41.52 -31.00 31.71
CA TYR A 103 -42.02 -29.61 31.76
C TYR A 103 -41.06 -28.65 32.51
N ASP A 104 -40.05 -29.18 33.20
CA ASP A 104 -39.14 -28.41 34.08
C ASP A 104 -37.88 -27.90 33.34
N GLY A 105 -37.91 -27.84 32.01
CA GLY A 105 -36.79 -27.36 31.20
C GLY A 105 -35.58 -28.32 31.09
N ALA A 106 -35.63 -29.50 31.72
CA ALA A 106 -34.61 -30.51 31.55
C ALA A 106 -34.59 -31.05 30.11
N TYR A 107 -33.40 -31.24 29.55
CA TYR A 107 -33.21 -31.79 28.21
C TYR A 107 -32.24 -32.97 28.23
N LYS A 108 -32.40 -33.86 27.25
CA LYS A 108 -31.41 -34.89 26.91
C LYS A 108 -30.85 -34.64 25.53
N MET A 109 -29.58 -34.98 25.35
CA MET A 109 -28.95 -35.01 24.03
C MET A 109 -29.24 -36.34 23.36
N VAL A 110 -29.73 -36.31 22.12
CA VAL A 110 -29.90 -37.53 21.32
C VAL A 110 -29.15 -37.41 20.00
N THR A 111 -28.44 -38.48 19.63
CA THR A 111 -27.69 -38.54 18.37
C THR A 111 -28.63 -38.77 17.20
N CYS A 112 -28.53 -37.88 16.22
CA CYS A 112 -29.32 -37.91 15.00
C CYS A 112 -28.43 -37.84 13.76
N ARG A 113 -28.98 -38.25 12.63
CA ARG A 113 -28.43 -37.99 11.29
C ARG A 113 -29.20 -36.82 10.67
N MET A 114 -28.50 -35.80 10.19
CA MET A 114 -29.13 -34.72 9.41
C MET A 114 -29.61 -35.28 8.07
N ILE A 115 -30.88 -35.09 7.75
CA ILE A 115 -31.49 -35.59 6.51
C ILE A 115 -31.64 -34.45 5.51
N ASP A 116 -32.14 -33.31 5.98
CA ASP A 116 -32.28 -32.09 5.19
C ASP A 116 -31.94 -30.88 6.07
N GLU A 117 -30.77 -30.30 5.83
CA GLU A 117 -30.28 -29.11 6.52
C GLU A 117 -31.10 -27.84 6.25
N THR A 118 -31.84 -27.77 5.14
CA THR A 118 -32.65 -26.59 4.82
C THR A 118 -33.91 -26.52 5.67
N GLN A 119 -34.45 -27.68 6.02
CA GLN A 119 -35.63 -27.82 6.87
C GLN A 119 -35.29 -28.19 8.31
N ASN A 120 -34.01 -28.38 8.63
CA ASN A 120 -33.54 -28.98 9.88
C ASN A 120 -34.22 -30.32 10.19
N LEU A 121 -34.44 -31.12 9.14
CA LEU A 121 -34.98 -32.47 9.27
C LEU A 121 -33.87 -33.41 9.72
N VAL A 122 -34.06 -34.06 10.86
CA VAL A 122 -33.10 -35.02 11.42
C VAL A 122 -33.77 -36.37 11.71
N GLN A 123 -33.00 -37.45 11.63
CA GLN A 123 -33.43 -38.80 12.00
C GLN A 123 -32.70 -39.26 13.27
N GLU A 124 -33.43 -39.52 14.35
CA GLU A 124 -32.86 -40.07 15.59
C GLU A 124 -32.43 -41.52 15.35
N LEU A 125 -31.14 -41.80 15.59
CA LEU A 125 -30.55 -43.09 15.21
C LEU A 125 -31.11 -44.27 16.02
N ASN A 126 -31.48 -44.03 17.28
CA ASN A 126 -31.98 -45.09 18.17
C ASN A 126 -33.42 -45.51 17.85
N THR A 127 -34.24 -44.59 17.37
CA THR A 127 -35.69 -44.82 17.19
C THR A 127 -36.12 -44.82 15.72
N GLY A 128 -35.26 -44.34 14.81
CA GLY A 128 -35.58 -44.13 13.41
C GLY A 128 -36.57 -43.00 13.14
N ARG A 129 -37.01 -42.26 14.17
CA ARG A 129 -38.00 -41.18 14.05
C ARG A 129 -37.39 -39.92 13.45
N TYR A 130 -38.20 -39.23 12.67
CA TYR A 130 -37.84 -37.96 12.04
C TYR A 130 -38.38 -36.78 12.84
N TYR A 131 -37.60 -35.72 12.92
CA TYR A 131 -37.95 -34.49 13.63
C TYR A 131 -37.52 -33.29 12.80
N ILE A 132 -38.35 -32.25 12.78
CA ILE A 132 -37.91 -30.90 12.40
C ILE A 132 -37.51 -30.20 13.70
N VAL A 133 -36.27 -29.75 13.79
CA VAL A 133 -35.72 -29.14 15.01
C VAL A 133 -35.31 -27.69 14.76
N ASN A 134 -35.33 -26.88 15.81
CA ASN A 134 -34.81 -25.50 15.71
C ASN A 134 -33.27 -25.54 15.61
N ASN A 135 -32.66 -24.62 14.84
CA ASN A 135 -31.20 -24.43 14.78
C ASN A 135 -30.54 -24.38 16.17
N GLN A 136 -31.20 -23.74 17.15
CA GLN A 136 -30.68 -23.61 18.52
C GLN A 136 -30.65 -24.94 19.30
N GLN A 137 -31.36 -25.96 18.81
CA GLN A 137 -31.39 -27.29 19.42
C GLN A 137 -30.37 -28.23 18.81
N ILE A 138 -29.72 -27.87 17.70
CA ILE A 138 -28.75 -28.70 17.00
C ILE A 138 -27.33 -28.36 17.49
N GLU A 139 -26.60 -29.37 17.92
CA GLU A 139 -25.17 -29.30 18.17
C GLU A 139 -24.43 -30.19 17.15
N TYR A 140 -23.53 -29.60 16.38
CA TYR A 140 -22.79 -30.32 15.34
C TYR A 140 -21.58 -31.03 15.94
N THR A 141 -21.34 -32.27 15.51
CA THR A 141 -20.20 -33.10 15.94
C THR A 141 -18.85 -32.56 15.49
N ASN A 142 -18.83 -31.92 14.31
CA ASN A 142 -17.70 -31.19 13.77
C ASN A 142 -18.18 -29.76 13.47
N PHE A 143 -17.27 -28.79 13.58
CA PHE A 143 -17.56 -27.44 13.11
C PHE A 143 -17.91 -27.54 11.62
N PRO A 144 -19.12 -27.15 11.18
CA PRO A 144 -19.43 -27.15 9.76
C PRO A 144 -18.32 -26.36 9.06
N SER A 145 -17.71 -26.91 8.02
CA SER A 145 -16.87 -26.11 7.13
C SER A 145 -17.81 -25.15 6.37
N ILE A 146 -18.21 -24.07 7.04
CA ILE A 146 -19.10 -23.03 6.51
C ILE A 146 -18.45 -22.30 5.32
N LYS A 147 -17.18 -22.61 5.00
CA LYS A 147 -16.48 -22.10 3.83
C LYS A 147 -17.16 -22.62 2.56
N SER A 148 -18.21 -21.93 2.18
CA SER A 148 -18.75 -22.01 0.84
C SER A 148 -17.66 -21.51 -0.10
N GLN A 149 -17.61 -22.12 -1.28
CA GLN A 149 -16.68 -21.75 -2.34
C GLN A 149 -17.48 -21.43 -3.58
N TYR A 150 -17.17 -20.33 -4.23
CA TYR A 150 -17.69 -20.02 -5.55
C TYR A 150 -16.74 -20.59 -6.59
N LEU A 151 -17.26 -21.46 -7.45
CA LEU A 151 -16.57 -22.01 -8.60
C LEU A 151 -17.00 -21.26 -9.85
N LEU A 152 -16.07 -20.54 -10.45
CA LEU A 152 -16.24 -19.86 -11.72
C LEU A 152 -15.67 -20.73 -12.83
N ASN A 153 -16.52 -21.10 -13.76
CA ASN A 153 -16.14 -21.89 -14.92
C ASN A 153 -16.48 -21.17 -16.23
N PHE A 154 -15.62 -21.38 -17.23
CA PHE A 154 -15.81 -20.89 -18.59
C PHE A 154 -15.87 -22.09 -19.53
N THR A 155 -16.84 -22.07 -20.42
CA THR A 155 -16.92 -23.02 -21.54
C THR A 155 -16.52 -22.29 -22.80
N PHE A 156 -15.64 -22.89 -23.59
CA PHE A 156 -15.09 -22.30 -24.80
C PHE A 156 -15.70 -22.91 -26.06
N ASN A 157 -15.73 -22.16 -27.16
CA ASN A 157 -16.15 -22.70 -28.46
C ASN A 157 -15.10 -23.65 -29.06
N LYS A 158 -13.83 -23.47 -28.68
CA LYS A 158 -12.69 -24.32 -29.06
C LYS A 158 -11.88 -24.59 -27.80
N GLU A 159 -11.32 -25.80 -27.68
CA GLU A 159 -10.41 -26.11 -26.57
C GLU A 159 -9.21 -25.15 -26.56
N LEU A 160 -8.88 -24.65 -25.37
CA LEU A 160 -7.72 -23.80 -25.17
C LEU A 160 -6.45 -24.67 -25.15
N PRO A 161 -5.40 -24.31 -25.90
CA PRO A 161 -4.09 -24.92 -25.76
C PRO A 161 -3.58 -24.81 -24.32
N LEU A 162 -3.07 -25.89 -23.74
CA LEU A 162 -2.63 -25.93 -22.33
C LEU A 162 -1.53 -24.91 -22.00
N ASP A 163 -0.78 -24.47 -23.01
CA ASP A 163 0.32 -23.51 -22.88
C ASP A 163 -0.10 -22.05 -23.11
N GLU A 164 -1.35 -21.81 -23.54
CA GLU A 164 -1.84 -20.46 -23.81
C GLU A 164 -2.25 -19.76 -22.51
N LEU A 165 -1.61 -18.64 -22.20
CA LEU A 165 -1.93 -17.85 -21.02
C LEU A 165 -3.19 -17.02 -21.29
N VAL A 166 -4.11 -17.02 -20.32
CA VAL A 166 -5.35 -16.25 -20.39
C VAL A 166 -5.36 -15.25 -19.26
N HIS A 167 -5.78 -14.02 -19.55
CA HIS A 167 -5.95 -13.00 -18.54
C HIS A 167 -7.39 -13.08 -18.03
N ILE A 168 -7.61 -13.14 -16.72
CA ILE A 168 -8.91 -12.88 -16.12
C ILE A 168 -8.87 -11.51 -15.46
N SER A 169 -9.90 -10.70 -15.68
CA SER A 169 -10.04 -9.38 -15.09
C SER A 169 -11.38 -9.28 -14.36
N TYR A 170 -11.39 -8.65 -13.19
CA TYR A 170 -12.60 -8.31 -12.44
C TYR A 170 -12.39 -7.12 -11.52
N LEU A 171 -13.46 -6.36 -11.29
CA LEU A 171 -13.46 -5.27 -10.30
C LEU A 171 -13.62 -5.82 -8.89
N HIS A 172 -12.81 -5.28 -7.99
CA HIS A 172 -12.82 -5.52 -6.57
C HIS A 172 -13.35 -4.29 -5.84
N TYR A 173 -14.24 -4.52 -4.89
CA TYR A 173 -14.71 -3.55 -3.93
C TYR A 173 -13.70 -3.41 -2.77
N ASN A 174 -13.88 -2.39 -1.95
CA ASN A 174 -13.20 -2.21 -0.66
C ASN A 174 -11.68 -1.99 -0.70
N LEU A 175 -11.09 -1.86 -1.89
CA LEU A 175 -9.78 -1.25 -2.09
C LEU A 175 -9.96 0.26 -2.22
N SER A 176 -9.52 1.00 -1.20
CA SER A 176 -9.51 2.46 -1.23
C SER A 176 -8.08 2.95 -1.29
N TRP A 177 -7.84 3.97 -2.11
CA TRP A 177 -6.56 4.68 -2.11
C TRP A 177 -6.80 6.17 -2.11
N THR A 178 -5.74 6.90 -1.78
CA THR A 178 -5.76 8.35 -1.82
C THR A 178 -4.48 8.81 -2.48
N LEU A 179 -4.63 9.47 -3.63
CA LEU A 179 -3.53 10.19 -4.26
C LEU A 179 -3.16 11.37 -3.36
N ARG A 180 -1.87 11.49 -3.04
CA ARG A 180 -1.33 12.54 -2.19
C ARG A 180 -0.15 13.20 -2.88
N TYR A 181 -0.21 14.52 -3.00
CA TYR A 181 0.89 15.29 -3.54
C TYR A 181 1.80 15.70 -2.38
N ASN A 182 3.05 15.25 -2.40
CA ASN A 182 4.01 15.57 -1.36
C ASN A 182 4.99 16.62 -1.90
N LEU A 183 4.91 17.83 -1.36
CA LEU A 183 5.94 18.83 -1.57
C LEU A 183 6.94 18.73 -0.41
N GLN A 184 8.04 18.03 -0.66
CA GLN A 184 9.16 17.94 0.27
C GLN A 184 10.29 18.85 -0.19
N LEU A 185 10.53 19.92 0.55
CA LEU A 185 11.65 20.81 0.30
C LEU A 185 12.81 20.44 1.20
N ASN A 186 13.80 19.76 0.60
CA ASN A 186 15.06 19.43 1.25
C ASN A 186 16.01 20.64 1.17
N GLY A 187 15.62 21.74 1.79
CA GLY A 187 16.47 22.92 1.96
C GLY A 187 17.30 22.77 3.23
N SER A 188 18.61 22.62 3.07
CA SER A 188 19.55 22.81 4.18
C SER A 188 19.73 24.31 4.36
N PHE A 189 19.10 24.91 5.38
CA PHE A 189 19.38 26.30 5.82
C PHE A 189 20.81 26.47 6.39
N LYS A 190 21.69 25.48 6.21
CA LYS A 190 23.10 25.57 6.62
C LYS A 190 23.85 26.57 5.76
N ASP A 191 23.51 26.67 4.48
CA ASP A 191 24.12 27.63 3.57
C ASP A 191 23.34 28.94 3.67
N GLN A 192 24.04 30.01 4.00
CA GLN A 192 23.44 31.34 4.15
C GLN A 192 23.17 31.92 2.78
N PHE A 193 21.94 32.35 2.56
CA PHE A 193 21.56 33.07 1.36
C PHE A 193 20.66 34.26 1.73
N SER A 194 20.85 35.37 1.03
CA SER A 194 19.95 36.52 1.13
C SER A 194 18.61 36.22 0.45
N PHE A 195 18.66 35.40 -0.59
CA PHE A 195 17.56 35.12 -1.49
C PHE A 195 17.78 33.80 -2.22
N VAL A 196 16.79 32.91 -2.22
CA VAL A 196 16.76 31.72 -3.09
C VAL A 196 15.33 31.51 -3.59
N THR A 197 15.21 31.14 -4.86
CA THR A 197 13.95 30.68 -5.45
C THR A 197 14.08 29.20 -5.83
N HIS A 198 13.14 28.39 -5.35
CA HIS A 198 12.97 26.99 -5.75
C HIS A 198 11.78 26.89 -6.68
N ARG A 199 11.92 26.14 -7.78
CA ARG A 199 10.83 25.86 -8.72
C ARG A 199 10.88 24.40 -9.13
N GLY A 200 9.73 23.80 -9.34
CA GLY A 200 9.66 22.45 -9.87
C GLY A 200 8.27 21.86 -9.86
N ASN A 201 8.24 20.56 -10.14
CA ASN A 201 7.02 19.75 -10.14
C ASN A 201 6.87 19.07 -8.78
N ILE A 202 5.66 19.00 -8.25
CA ILE A 202 5.39 18.35 -6.97
C ILE A 202 5.48 16.83 -7.12
N ALA A 203 6.04 16.16 -6.11
CA ALA A 203 6.10 14.70 -6.11
C ALA A 203 4.72 14.11 -5.86
N ARG A 204 4.36 13.09 -6.63
CA ARG A 204 3.18 12.27 -6.42
C ARG A 204 3.53 11.13 -5.49
N SER A 205 2.64 10.88 -4.54
CA SER A 205 2.62 9.66 -3.76
C SER A 205 1.20 9.12 -3.76
N CYS A 206 1.06 7.84 -3.51
CA CYS A 206 -0.25 7.29 -3.23
C CYS A 206 -0.17 6.49 -1.94
N LYS A 207 -1.22 6.61 -1.14
CA LYS A 207 -1.45 5.78 0.03
C LYS A 207 -2.45 4.72 -0.35
N LEU A 208 -1.99 3.48 -0.40
CA LEU A 208 -2.84 2.32 -0.55
C LEU A 208 -3.32 1.91 0.84
N LEU A 209 -4.64 1.88 1.03
CA LEU A 209 -5.28 1.39 2.24
C LEU A 209 -5.97 0.08 1.91
N SER A 210 -5.41 -1.03 2.37
CA SER A 210 -6.13 -2.30 2.28
C SER A 210 -7.02 -2.42 3.51
N ASN A 211 -8.32 -2.15 3.37
CA ASN A 211 -9.23 -2.16 4.52
C ASN A 211 -9.65 -3.59 4.92
N ILE A 212 -9.60 -4.54 3.98
CA ILE A 212 -10.17 -5.88 4.19
C ILE A 212 -9.24 -7.00 3.69
N GLU A 213 -8.40 -6.74 2.68
CA GLU A 213 -7.71 -7.83 1.97
C GLU A 213 -6.19 -7.84 2.02
N PHE A 214 -5.65 -8.99 1.65
CA PHE A 214 -4.24 -9.25 1.50
C PHE A 214 -3.81 -8.99 0.04
N LEU A 215 -3.04 -7.94 -0.20
CA LEU A 215 -2.45 -7.70 -1.52
C LEU A 215 -1.09 -8.35 -1.60
N ARG A 216 -0.93 -9.30 -2.52
CA ARG A 216 0.35 -9.98 -2.75
C ARG A 216 1.38 -9.02 -3.34
N LYS A 217 2.64 -9.26 -3.00
CA LYS A 217 3.79 -8.67 -3.68
C LYS A 217 3.69 -8.92 -5.19
N GLY A 218 4.03 -7.92 -5.99
CA GLY A 218 3.87 -7.96 -7.45
C GLY A 218 3.92 -6.57 -8.07
N SER A 219 3.86 -6.51 -9.40
CA SER A 219 3.80 -5.23 -10.12
C SER A 219 2.41 -4.63 -10.03
N ILE A 220 2.31 -3.34 -9.74
CA ILE A 220 1.07 -2.58 -9.70
C ILE A 220 1.18 -1.43 -10.69
N ILE A 221 0.15 -1.26 -11.52
CA ILE A 221 0.04 -0.14 -12.46
C ILE A 221 -1.04 0.79 -11.94
N ILE A 222 -0.64 1.99 -11.54
CA ILE A 222 -1.56 2.96 -10.97
C ILE A 222 -2.05 3.86 -12.07
N ARG A 223 -3.37 4.03 -12.11
CA ARG A 223 -4.05 4.88 -13.07
C ARG A 223 -4.88 5.92 -12.34
N GLU A 224 -5.02 7.07 -12.97
CA GLU A 224 -6.03 8.08 -12.67
C GLU A 224 -6.83 8.24 -13.95
N ASN A 225 -8.05 7.73 -13.95
CA ASN A 225 -8.85 7.51 -15.15
C ASN A 225 -8.09 6.64 -16.16
N GLU A 226 -7.91 7.12 -17.40
CA GLU A 226 -7.20 6.40 -18.46
C GLU A 226 -5.68 6.61 -18.43
N ASN A 227 -5.19 7.54 -17.60
CA ASN A 227 -3.77 7.90 -17.57
C ASN A 227 -2.99 7.02 -16.59
N ILE A 228 -1.89 6.44 -17.06
CA ILE A 228 -0.94 5.73 -16.20
C ILE A 228 -0.17 6.77 -15.39
N LEU A 229 -0.36 6.75 -14.06
CA LEU A 229 0.38 7.59 -13.12
C LEU A 229 1.78 7.03 -12.84
N GLY A 230 1.90 5.70 -12.82
CA GLY A 230 3.17 5.03 -12.59
C GLY A 230 3.02 3.53 -12.44
N GLU A 231 4.15 2.82 -12.50
CA GLU A 231 4.26 1.40 -12.22
C GLU A 231 5.20 1.21 -11.03
N LEU A 232 4.86 0.32 -10.10
CA LEU A 232 5.71 -0.02 -8.97
C LEU A 232 5.67 -1.51 -8.65
N MET A 233 6.76 -2.02 -8.11
CA MET A 233 6.81 -3.37 -7.56
C MET A 233 6.53 -3.29 -6.06
N LEU A 234 5.47 -3.94 -5.59
CA LEU A 234 5.25 -4.13 -4.15
C LEU A 234 6.39 -5.00 -3.59
N PRO A 235 7.17 -4.50 -2.62
CA PRO A 235 8.32 -5.23 -2.08
C PRO A 235 7.93 -6.40 -1.17
N TYR A 236 6.70 -6.40 -0.64
CA TYR A 236 6.16 -7.40 0.26
C TYR A 236 4.64 -7.42 0.17
N ASP A 237 4.03 -8.46 0.74
CA ASP A 237 2.57 -8.56 0.80
C ASP A 237 2.00 -7.53 1.81
N ILE A 238 0.92 -6.85 1.43
CA ILE A 238 0.21 -5.87 2.26
C ILE A 238 -0.97 -6.58 2.91
N TYR A 239 -0.99 -6.66 4.24
CA TYR A 239 -2.04 -7.33 5.00
C TYR A 239 -3.31 -6.47 5.14
N PRO A 240 -4.47 -7.07 5.46
CA PRO A 240 -5.66 -6.33 5.81
C PRO A 240 -5.42 -5.30 6.92
N ASN A 241 -6.08 -4.15 6.82
CA ASN A 241 -5.94 -2.98 7.68
C ASN A 241 -4.53 -2.38 7.75
N SER A 242 -3.68 -2.64 6.74
CA SER A 242 -2.38 -2.00 6.63
C SER A 242 -2.35 -0.98 5.49
N SER A 243 -1.44 -0.01 5.62
CA SER A 243 -1.24 1.02 4.61
C SER A 243 0.16 0.93 4.02
N TYR A 244 0.26 1.15 2.72
CA TYR A 244 1.54 1.26 2.04
C TYR A 244 1.63 2.58 1.28
N ASP A 245 2.69 3.33 1.58
CA ASP A 245 3.00 4.61 0.95
C ASP A 245 4.11 4.42 -0.07
N PHE A 246 3.91 4.89 -1.28
CA PHE A 246 4.92 4.85 -2.33
C PHE A 246 4.91 6.13 -3.15
N VAL A 247 6.06 6.41 -3.76
CA VAL A 247 6.33 7.63 -4.54
C VAL A 247 6.25 7.28 -6.03
N LEU A 248 5.45 8.06 -6.79
CA LEU A 248 5.17 7.85 -8.21
C LEU A 248 5.90 8.85 -9.12
N GLY A 249 7.00 9.43 -8.63
CA GLY A 249 7.74 10.48 -9.33
C GLY A 249 7.07 11.86 -9.18
N THR A 250 7.25 12.75 -10.14
CA THR A 250 6.68 14.10 -10.13
C THR A 250 5.47 14.22 -11.08
N ASP A 251 4.59 15.20 -10.84
CA ASP A 251 3.47 15.53 -11.72
C ASP A 251 3.77 16.82 -12.49
N PRO A 252 3.89 16.78 -13.84
CA PRO A 252 4.11 18.00 -14.62
C PRO A 252 2.96 19.00 -14.54
N ASP A 253 1.75 18.55 -14.21
CA ASP A 253 0.56 19.40 -14.14
C ASP A 253 0.37 20.05 -12.76
N VAL A 254 1.25 19.74 -11.81
CA VAL A 254 1.23 20.35 -10.46
C VAL A 254 2.61 20.92 -10.16
N THR A 255 2.72 22.23 -10.28
CA THR A 255 3.99 22.96 -10.11
C THR A 255 4.01 23.76 -8.82
N TYR A 256 5.19 24.02 -8.29
CA TYR A 256 5.39 24.95 -7.19
C TYR A 256 6.50 25.94 -7.51
N GLU A 257 6.37 27.13 -6.93
CA GLU A 257 7.43 28.12 -6.83
C GLU A 257 7.51 28.59 -5.38
N GLU A 258 8.71 28.60 -4.82
CA GLU A 258 8.96 29.06 -3.46
C GLU A 258 10.13 30.03 -3.43
N GLU A 259 9.91 31.18 -2.83
CA GLU A 259 10.86 32.26 -2.62
C GLU A 259 11.20 32.35 -1.12
N VAL A 260 12.49 32.23 -0.81
CA VAL A 260 13.01 32.36 0.56
C VAL A 260 13.82 33.64 0.66
N ILE A 261 13.34 34.58 1.47
CA ILE A 261 13.92 35.92 1.65
C ILE A 261 14.42 36.07 3.08
N MET A 262 15.71 36.35 3.26
CA MET A 262 16.23 36.72 4.58
C MET A 262 15.71 38.11 4.97
N LYS A 263 14.93 38.18 6.07
CA LYS A 263 14.40 39.45 6.60
C LYS A 263 15.30 40.05 7.67
N GLN A 264 15.97 39.22 8.46
CA GLN A 264 16.81 39.68 9.57
C GLN A 264 17.95 38.70 9.81
N ASP A 265 19.15 39.22 10.08
CA ASP A 265 20.28 38.45 10.57
C ASP A 265 20.90 39.20 11.76
N CYS A 266 20.89 38.57 12.93
CA CYS A 266 21.41 39.13 14.17
C CYS A 266 22.52 38.23 14.70
N ARG A 267 23.67 38.84 15.00
CA ARG A 267 24.81 38.16 15.62
C ARG A 267 25.04 38.74 17.01
N VAL A 268 25.04 37.88 18.01
CA VAL A 268 25.34 38.21 19.40
C VAL A 268 26.55 37.40 19.82
N ASN A 269 27.68 38.08 19.95
CA ASN A 269 28.88 37.49 20.53
C ASN A 269 28.71 37.47 22.05
N LYS A 270 28.73 36.27 22.65
CA LYS A 270 28.77 36.12 24.10
C LYS A 270 30.13 35.56 24.51
N SER A 271 30.89 36.39 25.21
CA SER A 271 32.07 35.95 25.95
C SER A 271 31.63 35.46 27.32
N SER A 272 31.90 34.20 27.64
CA SER A 272 31.81 33.71 29.02
C SER A 272 33.05 34.18 29.78
N THR A 273 32.86 34.85 30.91
CA THR A 273 33.98 35.31 31.76
C THR A 273 34.65 34.13 32.49
N ASP A 274 33.91 33.04 32.71
CA ASP A 274 34.33 31.93 33.58
C ASP A 274 34.83 30.69 32.81
N SER A 275 34.62 30.65 31.51
CA SER A 275 35.08 29.56 30.64
C SER A 275 35.66 30.18 29.37
N TYR A 276 36.90 29.82 28.99
CA TYR A 276 37.61 30.25 27.77
C TYR A 276 36.90 29.90 26.43
N THR A 277 35.59 29.64 26.49
CA THR A 277 34.68 29.41 25.40
C THR A 277 34.01 30.73 25.04
N SER A 278 34.31 31.23 23.85
CA SER A 278 33.45 32.22 23.19
C SER A 278 32.42 31.48 22.36
N TYR A 279 31.16 31.93 22.39
CA TYR A 279 30.20 31.46 21.42
C TYR A 279 29.52 32.63 20.73
N THR A 280 29.35 32.47 19.41
CA THR A 280 28.54 33.37 18.61
C THR A 280 27.16 32.75 18.51
N ASN A 281 26.15 33.44 19.08
CA ASN A 281 24.76 33.12 18.78
C ASN A 281 24.35 33.94 17.57
N ARG A 282 23.90 33.27 16.52
CA ARG A 282 23.36 33.94 15.34
C ARG A 282 21.92 33.52 15.13
N ARG A 283 21.05 34.52 15.03
CA ARG A 283 19.63 34.38 14.74
C ARG A 283 19.34 34.95 13.37
N THR A 284 18.82 34.12 12.46
CA THR A 284 18.38 34.55 11.14
C THR A 284 16.87 34.35 11.01
N ILE A 285 16.15 35.33 10.49
CA ILE A 285 14.72 35.25 10.19
C ILE A 285 14.55 35.27 8.68
N TYR A 286 13.88 34.26 8.16
CA TYR A 286 13.51 34.08 6.76
C TYR A 286 12.00 34.23 6.59
N GLN A 287 11.58 34.96 5.57
CA GLN A 287 10.22 34.91 5.03
C GLN A 287 10.21 33.91 3.88
N ILE A 288 9.25 33.00 3.89
CA ILE A 288 8.97 32.10 2.79
C ILE A 288 7.66 32.54 2.16
N ASN A 289 7.68 32.80 0.85
CA ASN A 289 6.50 33.02 0.03
C ASN A 289 6.48 31.91 -1.01
N GLY A 290 5.33 31.29 -1.24
CA GLY A 290 5.24 30.30 -2.30
C GLY A 290 3.86 30.24 -2.91
N GLU A 291 3.80 29.59 -4.06
CA GLU A 291 2.58 29.26 -4.77
C GLU A 291 2.63 27.80 -5.23
N ILE A 292 1.47 27.15 -5.19
CA ILE A 292 1.25 25.85 -5.82
C ILE A 292 0.20 26.05 -6.90
N ARG A 293 0.51 25.62 -8.12
CA ARG A 293 -0.39 25.72 -9.26
C ARG A 293 -0.88 24.33 -9.65
N ASN A 294 -2.19 24.16 -9.71
CA ASN A 294 -2.84 22.96 -10.22
C ASN A 294 -3.38 23.23 -11.62
N PHE A 295 -2.74 22.66 -12.64
CA PHE A 295 -3.18 22.76 -14.04
C PHE A 295 -4.19 21.67 -14.43
N LYS A 296 -4.52 20.76 -13.52
CA LYS A 296 -5.55 19.75 -13.74
C LYS A 296 -6.95 20.34 -13.59
N THR A 297 -7.95 19.63 -14.11
CA THR A 297 -9.36 20.00 -13.94
C THR A 297 -9.94 19.55 -12.61
N ASN A 298 -9.36 18.53 -11.97
CA ASN A 298 -9.79 18.01 -10.68
C ASN A 298 -9.08 18.69 -9.50
N GLU A 299 -9.74 18.63 -8.34
CA GLU A 299 -9.18 19.07 -7.06
C GLU A 299 -8.05 18.13 -6.60
N ILE A 300 -7.00 18.71 -6.01
CA ILE A 300 -5.87 17.96 -5.45
C ILE A 300 -5.64 18.28 -3.98
N ASN A 301 -5.12 17.27 -3.25
CA ASN A 301 -4.66 17.41 -1.86
C ASN A 301 -3.13 17.42 -1.81
N VAL A 302 -2.54 18.55 -1.42
CA VAL A 302 -1.10 18.74 -1.30
C VAL A 302 -0.68 18.74 0.16
N GLN A 303 0.14 17.77 0.55
CA GLN A 303 0.86 17.73 1.81
C GLN A 303 2.21 18.44 1.64
N TYR A 304 2.33 19.60 2.26
CA TYR A 304 3.58 20.34 2.33
C TYR A 304 4.33 19.94 3.60
N ILE A 305 5.49 19.33 3.42
CA ILE A 305 6.37 18.94 4.52
C ILE A 305 7.68 19.68 4.36
N THR A 306 7.98 20.53 5.34
CA THR A 306 9.28 21.19 5.44
C THR A 306 9.89 20.89 6.80
N GLY A 307 11.18 20.57 6.80
CA GLY A 307 11.88 20.13 7.99
C GLY A 307 13.28 19.67 7.63
N GLY A 308 14.27 20.47 8.01
CA GLY A 308 15.66 20.08 7.94
C GLY A 308 15.97 19.02 8.99
N ASN A 309 16.81 18.06 8.64
CA ASN A 309 17.45 17.20 9.63
C ASN A 309 18.36 18.10 10.50
N THR A 310 17.84 18.61 11.63
CA THR A 310 18.57 19.49 12.53
C THR A 310 19.60 18.67 13.28
N GLY A 311 20.73 18.37 12.63
CA GLY A 311 21.90 17.82 13.30
C GLY A 311 22.31 18.75 14.44
N ASN A 312 21.97 18.34 15.67
CA ASN A 312 22.40 18.76 17.01
C ASN A 312 22.65 20.25 17.38
N ASN A 313 22.55 21.26 16.52
CA ASN A 313 22.87 22.66 16.90
C ASN A 313 22.03 23.77 16.23
N TYR A 314 20.97 23.43 15.49
CA TYR A 314 20.12 24.42 14.81
C TYR A 314 18.69 24.34 15.31
N GLY A 315 18.24 25.38 16.03
CA GLY A 315 16.85 25.53 16.44
C GLY A 315 16.09 26.26 15.34
N VAL A 316 15.05 25.64 14.79
CA VAL A 316 14.17 26.29 13.82
C VAL A 316 12.83 26.56 14.51
N LYS A 317 12.48 27.84 14.69
CA LYS A 317 11.21 28.27 15.30
C LYS A 317 10.38 29.03 14.27
N ILE A 318 9.09 28.74 14.17
CA ILE A 318 8.20 29.46 13.24
C ILE A 318 7.45 30.51 14.04
N LEU A 319 7.32 31.69 13.46
CA LEU A 319 6.75 32.85 14.15
C LEU A 319 5.28 33.08 13.81
N LYS A 320 4.75 32.39 12.78
CA LYS A 320 3.33 32.39 12.39
C LYS A 320 3.01 31.32 11.34
N PRO A 321 2.17 30.32 11.64
CA PRO A 321 1.25 29.73 10.67
C PRO A 321 -0.19 30.09 11.02
N GLU A 322 -1.06 30.26 10.02
CA GLU A 322 -2.50 30.48 10.24
C GLU A 322 -3.26 29.17 10.59
N THR A 323 -2.57 28.03 10.78
CA THR A 323 -3.22 26.72 11.01
C THR A 323 -2.50 25.84 12.02
N ASP A 324 -3.29 24.93 12.62
CA ASP A 324 -3.02 24.10 13.80
C ASP A 324 -2.01 22.95 13.62
N GLU A 325 -1.48 22.53 14.78
CA GLU A 325 -0.50 21.47 15.07
C GLU A 325 0.97 21.76 14.75
N PHE A 326 1.72 22.04 15.82
CA PHE A 326 3.10 22.49 15.75
C PHE A 326 4.03 21.52 16.49
N ASN A 327 4.86 20.79 15.75
CA ASN A 327 5.98 20.02 16.31
C ASN A 327 7.29 20.74 15.94
N SER A 328 8.16 21.01 16.93
CA SER A 328 9.26 21.99 16.88
C SER A 328 10.40 21.71 15.89
N SER A 329 10.28 20.70 15.02
CA SER A 329 11.29 20.35 14.01
C SER A 329 10.75 20.12 12.60
N ARG A 330 9.42 20.02 12.40
CA ARG A 330 8.80 19.76 11.09
C ARG A 330 7.47 20.49 10.99
N MET A 331 7.23 21.15 9.85
CA MET A 331 5.90 21.64 9.49
C MET A 331 5.20 20.62 8.62
N HIS A 332 3.90 20.51 8.82
CA HIS A 332 3.02 19.75 7.96
C HIS A 332 1.79 20.60 7.67
N PHE A 333 1.63 21.07 6.43
CA PHE A 333 0.41 21.72 5.97
C PHE A 333 -0.30 20.82 4.97
N THR A 334 -1.63 20.84 4.99
CA THR A 334 -2.45 20.20 3.96
C THR A 334 -3.24 21.28 3.24
N TYR A 335 -3.07 21.37 1.92
CA TYR A 335 -3.81 22.28 1.07
C TYR A 335 -4.75 21.50 0.15
N VAL A 336 -6.01 21.91 0.12
CA VAL A 336 -6.98 21.50 -0.90
C VAL A 336 -6.96 22.57 -1.99
N ILE A 337 -6.59 22.18 -3.23
CA ILE A 337 -6.41 23.10 -4.34
C ILE A 337 -7.35 22.67 -5.48
N PRO A 338 -8.39 23.46 -5.80
CA PRO A 338 -9.28 23.17 -6.93
C PRO A 338 -8.52 23.07 -8.26
N GLY A 339 -9.14 22.44 -9.25
CA GLY A 339 -8.60 22.38 -10.60
C GLY A 339 -8.45 23.77 -11.23
N GLU A 340 -7.38 23.99 -11.98
CA GLU A 340 -7.05 25.26 -12.65
C GLU A 340 -6.87 26.45 -11.68
N HIS A 341 -6.51 26.19 -10.43
CA HIS A 341 -6.29 27.23 -9.40
C HIS A 341 -4.84 27.30 -8.92
N VAL A 342 -4.52 28.46 -8.35
CA VAL A 342 -3.25 28.74 -7.67
C VAL A 342 -3.51 28.94 -6.18
N LYS A 343 -2.73 28.25 -5.35
CA LYS A 343 -2.73 28.42 -3.90
C LYS A 343 -1.44 29.11 -3.47
N GLU A 344 -1.57 30.35 -3.01
CA GLU A 344 -0.47 31.10 -2.39
C GLU A 344 -0.37 30.77 -0.90
N TYR A 345 0.86 30.76 -0.38
CA TYR A 345 1.17 30.62 1.04
C TYR A 345 2.35 31.50 1.44
N SER A 346 2.38 31.94 2.70
CA SER A 346 3.48 32.74 3.22
C SER A 346 3.66 32.50 4.72
N TYR A 347 4.90 32.31 5.18
CA TYR A 347 5.21 32.11 6.59
C TYR A 347 6.64 32.53 6.92
N THR A 348 6.93 32.67 8.22
CA THR A 348 8.24 33.14 8.71
C THR A 348 8.94 32.07 9.54
N ILE A 349 10.19 31.76 9.18
CA ILE A 349 11.07 30.87 9.93
C ILE A 349 12.17 31.67 10.64
N GLN A 350 12.43 31.36 11.91
CA GLN A 350 13.63 31.75 12.65
C GLN A 350 14.58 30.55 12.73
N SER A 351 15.83 30.75 12.34
CA SER A 351 16.93 29.80 12.53
C SER A 351 17.93 30.37 13.54
N ASP A 352 18.14 29.66 14.65
CA ASP A 352 19.19 29.96 15.62
C ASP A 352 20.35 28.98 15.42
N SER A 353 21.58 29.51 15.32
CA SER A 353 22.81 28.74 15.18
C SER A 353 23.84 29.14 16.23
N TYR A 354 24.58 28.16 16.72
CA TYR A 354 25.63 28.34 17.71
C TYR A 354 26.98 27.91 17.13
N THR A 355 27.95 28.83 17.11
CA THR A 355 29.34 28.50 16.77
C THR A 355 30.19 28.65 18.01
N TYR A 356 30.79 27.53 18.44
CA TYR A 356 31.75 27.51 19.54
C TYR A 356 33.15 27.82 19.01
N GLY A 357 33.74 28.90 19.49
CA GLY A 357 35.16 29.17 19.33
C GLY A 357 35.90 28.59 20.53
N TYR A 358 36.60 27.48 20.34
CA TYR A 358 37.63 27.07 21.29
C TYR A 358 38.83 28.00 21.07
N GLY A 359 39.14 28.84 22.07
CA GLY A 359 40.36 29.62 22.04
C GLY A 359 41.55 28.67 21.92
N ALA A 360 42.37 28.83 20.89
CA ALA A 360 43.65 28.15 20.81
C ALA A 360 44.45 28.54 22.06
N GLN A 361 44.69 27.60 22.97
CA GLN A 361 45.69 27.81 24.00
C GLN A 361 47.01 28.03 23.26
N SER A 362 47.55 29.25 23.30
CA SER A 362 48.96 29.45 23.01
C SER A 362 49.73 28.69 24.08
N VAL A 363 50.15 27.47 23.76
CA VAL A 363 51.12 26.74 24.58
C VAL A 363 52.42 27.53 24.47
N GLY A 364 52.62 28.46 25.40
CA GLY A 364 53.89 29.14 25.57
C GLY A 364 54.91 28.11 26.03
N TYR A 365 55.72 27.59 25.11
CA TYR A 365 56.97 26.96 25.49
C TYR A 365 57.89 28.07 26.01
N SER A 366 58.07 28.15 27.34
CA SER A 366 59.20 28.90 27.91
C SER A 366 60.47 28.11 27.61
N SER A 367 61.24 28.56 26.63
CA SER A 367 62.62 28.13 26.48
C SER A 367 63.45 28.81 27.57
N ASP A 368 63.55 28.17 28.73
CA ASP A 368 64.61 28.49 29.68
C ASP A 368 65.94 28.03 29.06
N SER A 369 66.74 29.01 28.66
CA SER A 369 68.11 28.87 28.15
C SER A 369 69.09 28.62 29.30
N TYR A 370 70.01 27.69 29.09
CA TYR A 370 71.29 27.58 29.82
C TYR A 370 72.20 28.77 29.55
#